data_AF-A0A966R0P3-F1
#
_entry.id   AF-A0A966R0P3-F1
#
_cell.length_a   1.000
_cell.length_b   1.000
_cell.length_c   1.000
_cell.angle_alpha   90.00
_cell.angle_beta   90.00
_cell.angle_gamma   90.00
#
_symmetry.space_group_name_H-M   'P 1'
#
loop_
_entity.id
_entity.type
_entity.pdbx_description
1 polymer ?
#
loop_
_entity_poly.entity_id
_entity_poly.type
_entity_poly.pdbx_seq_one_letter_code
_entity_poly.pdbx_strand_id
1 'polypeptide(L)'
;MKQFRKPDLNAPRYRVKKTQVIDEEYMKQFKARYPEFSHYGLRELKKIIHKFNGLLWEKVLQTRDGIELPEGLGFVFIGSCGNVTRDNIDYGKSIKHGFVVKHKNWDTDGYVGKIFFSAYYAKYKLKERAIWAFTASRDFKRAVKESYKENWKTYLVVENTTDVVKMYRKQRSKDYFKVKNVLDKKDYNDFEMD
;
A
#
# COMPACT_ATOMS: atom_id res chain seq x y z
N MET A 1 -21.43 13.98 -28.07
CA MET A 1 -20.23 13.52 -27.33
C MET A 1 -19.38 14.73 -26.97
N LYS A 2 -18.71 14.73 -25.82
CA LYS A 2 -17.85 15.85 -25.43
C LYS A 2 -16.60 15.88 -26.31
N GLN A 3 -16.32 17.02 -26.93
CA GLN A 3 -15.13 17.21 -27.77
C GLN A 3 -13.86 17.13 -26.91
N PHE A 4 -12.84 16.44 -27.39
CA PHE A 4 -11.58 16.30 -26.67
C PHE A 4 -10.63 17.46 -27.01
N ARG A 5 -10.22 18.25 -26.01
CA ARG A 5 -9.21 19.30 -26.16
C ARG A 5 -7.82 18.74 -25.86
N LYS A 6 -6.92 18.75 -26.84
CA LYS A 6 -5.55 18.21 -26.69
C LYS A 6 -4.76 19.06 -25.69
N PRO A 7 -4.07 18.45 -24.70
CA PRO A 7 -3.16 19.17 -23.82
C PRO A 7 -1.97 19.75 -24.58
N ASP A 8 -1.55 20.95 -24.24
CA ASP A 8 -0.31 21.54 -24.76
C ASP A 8 0.92 20.83 -24.17
N LEU A 9 1.78 20.32 -25.05
CA LEU A 9 3.01 19.62 -24.67
C LEU A 9 4.17 20.60 -24.45
N ASN A 10 4.11 21.79 -25.05
CA ASN A 10 5.17 22.80 -25.00
C ASN A 10 4.99 23.81 -23.85
N ALA A 11 3.83 23.80 -23.19
CA ALA A 11 3.59 24.66 -22.04
C ALA A 11 4.64 24.42 -20.92
N PRO A 12 5.10 25.48 -20.24
CA PRO A 12 6.07 25.36 -19.15
C PRO A 12 5.49 24.50 -18.01
N ARG A 13 6.26 23.50 -17.56
CA ARG A 13 5.87 22.58 -16.48
C ARG A 13 6.79 22.74 -15.28
N TYR A 14 6.20 22.99 -14.13
CA TYR A 14 6.94 22.98 -12.88
C TYR A 14 7.34 21.56 -12.48
N ARG A 15 8.61 21.36 -12.13
CA ARG A 15 9.13 20.10 -11.59
C ARG A 15 9.75 20.37 -10.22
N VAL A 16 9.09 19.85 -9.17
CA VAL A 16 9.56 19.95 -7.79
C VAL A 16 10.94 19.29 -7.68
N LYS A 17 11.92 20.03 -7.12
CA LYS A 17 13.21 19.46 -6.73
C LYS A 17 12.99 18.47 -5.59
N LYS A 18 13.47 17.23 -5.75
CA LYS A 18 13.31 16.17 -4.75
C LYS A 18 14.60 16.01 -3.96
N THR A 19 14.50 16.09 -2.64
CA THR A 19 15.60 15.73 -1.73
C THR A 19 15.72 14.21 -1.67
N GLN A 20 16.94 13.69 -1.81
CA GLN A 20 17.22 12.26 -1.62
C GLN A 20 17.58 12.03 -0.16
N VAL A 21 16.90 11.10 0.51
CA VAL A 21 17.16 10.76 1.92
C VAL A 21 18.38 9.84 2.06
N ILE A 22 18.68 9.04 1.04
CA ILE A 22 19.79 8.07 1.04
C ILE A 22 20.94 8.66 0.21
N ASP A 23 21.70 9.55 0.82
CA ASP A 23 22.83 10.26 0.25
C ASP A 23 24.16 9.85 0.92
N GLU A 24 25.24 10.55 0.57
CA GLU A 24 26.57 10.30 1.14
C GLU A 24 26.64 10.71 2.61
N GLU A 25 25.88 11.73 3.01
CA GLU A 25 25.82 12.19 4.40
C GLU A 25 25.16 11.14 5.30
N TYR A 26 24.03 10.58 4.86
CA TYR A 26 23.39 9.44 5.50
C TYR A 26 24.38 8.28 5.65
N MET A 27 25.17 7.98 4.62
CA MET A 27 26.14 6.89 4.69
C MET A 27 27.25 7.15 5.71
N LYS A 28 27.73 8.39 5.84
CA LYS A 28 28.71 8.77 6.87
C LYS A 28 28.13 8.57 8.28
N GLN A 29 26.90 9.03 8.51
CA GLN A 29 26.20 8.86 9.79
C GLN A 29 25.93 7.38 10.10
N PHE A 30 25.54 6.60 9.09
CA PHE A 30 25.30 5.16 9.22
C PHE A 30 26.57 4.42 9.64
N LYS A 31 27.72 4.69 9.01
CA LYS A 31 29.01 4.07 9.38
C LYS A 31 29.50 4.51 10.75
N ALA A 32 29.24 5.76 11.15
CA ALA A 32 29.59 6.23 12.49
C ALA A 32 28.79 5.51 13.58
N ARG A 33 27.52 5.19 13.30
CA ARG A 33 26.64 4.49 14.25
C ARG A 33 26.84 2.97 14.25
N TYR A 34 27.19 2.38 13.11
CA TYR A 34 27.39 0.95 12.93
C TYR A 34 28.73 0.67 12.22
N PRO A 35 29.87 0.77 12.94
CA PRO A 35 31.20 0.59 12.36
C PRO A 35 31.42 -0.78 11.72
N GLU A 36 30.71 -1.82 12.16
CA GLU A 36 30.76 -3.19 11.64
C GLU A 36 30.34 -3.31 10.16
N PHE A 37 29.62 -2.32 9.63
CA PHE A 37 29.18 -2.27 8.24
C PHE A 37 30.00 -1.29 7.37
N SER A 38 31.17 -0.87 7.85
CA SER A 38 32.00 0.15 7.18
C SER A 38 32.51 -0.26 5.80
N HIS A 39 32.63 -1.56 5.53
CA HIS A 39 33.03 -2.10 4.23
C HIS A 39 31.96 -1.93 3.15
N TYR A 40 30.69 -1.79 3.54
CA TYR A 40 29.62 -1.60 2.56
C TYR A 40 29.63 -0.18 1.99
N GLY A 41 29.33 -0.08 0.69
CA GLY A 41 29.16 1.16 -0.04
C GLY A 41 27.71 1.62 -0.14
N LEU A 42 27.52 2.90 -0.50
CA LEU A 42 26.18 3.48 -0.72
C LEU A 42 25.36 2.71 -1.78
N ARG A 43 26.03 2.17 -2.81
CA ARG A 43 25.37 1.38 -3.86
C ARG A 43 24.80 0.07 -3.33
N GLU A 44 25.51 -0.60 -2.44
CA GLU A 44 25.09 -1.88 -1.86
C GLU A 44 23.93 -1.66 -0.90
N LEU A 45 24.00 -0.63 -0.06
CA LEU A 45 22.90 -0.22 0.80
C LEU A 45 21.62 0.05 -0.02
N LYS A 46 21.73 0.80 -1.13
CA LYS A 46 20.58 1.07 -2.02
C LYS A 46 20.02 -0.22 -2.62
N LYS A 47 20.86 -1.20 -2.98
CA LYS A 47 20.43 -2.51 -3.46
C LYS A 47 19.68 -3.29 -2.39
N ILE A 48 20.17 -3.31 -1.15
CA ILE A 48 19.53 -3.97 -0.02
C ILE A 48 18.14 -3.39 0.22
N ILE A 49 18.03 -2.06 0.30
CA ILE A 49 16.75 -1.36 0.50
C ILE A 49 15.78 -1.65 -0.65
N HIS A 50 16.27 -1.65 -1.90
CA HIS A 50 15.44 -1.97 -3.05
C HIS A 50 14.91 -3.41 -2.99
N LYS A 51 15.77 -4.37 -2.66
CA LYS A 51 15.38 -5.78 -2.51
C LYS A 51 14.38 -5.99 -1.37
N PHE A 52 14.60 -5.35 -0.22
CA PHE A 52 13.68 -5.39 0.90
C PHE A 52 12.30 -4.84 0.52
N ASN A 53 12.26 -3.66 -0.12
CA ASN A 53 11.01 -3.09 -0.60
C ASN A 53 10.31 -4.02 -1.60
N GLY A 54 11.09 -4.66 -2.49
CA GLY A 54 10.68 -5.75 -3.38
C GLY A 54 9.85 -6.81 -2.67
N LEU A 55 10.48 -7.48 -1.72
CA LEU A 55 9.88 -8.57 -0.93
C LEU A 55 8.63 -8.11 -0.18
N LEU A 56 8.65 -6.89 0.34
CA LEU A 56 7.52 -6.32 1.07
C LEU A 56 6.30 -6.21 0.17
N TRP A 57 6.41 -5.57 -1.00
CA TRP A 57 5.24 -5.41 -1.85
C TRP A 57 4.81 -6.71 -2.54
N GLU A 58 5.72 -7.63 -2.84
CA GLU A 58 5.38 -8.98 -3.31
C GLU A 58 4.51 -9.72 -2.29
N LYS A 59 4.85 -9.62 -1.01
CA LYS A 59 4.05 -10.20 0.06
C LYS A 59 2.70 -9.51 0.24
N VAL A 60 2.60 -8.20 -0.01
CA VAL A 60 1.31 -7.47 0.00
C VAL A 60 0.39 -7.96 -1.12
N LEU A 61 0.94 -8.32 -2.28
CA LEU A 61 0.15 -8.87 -3.39
C LEU A 61 -0.43 -10.25 -3.07
N GLN A 62 0.33 -11.09 -2.36
CA GLN A 62 -0.03 -12.46 -2.00
C GLN A 62 -1.03 -12.54 -0.83
N THR A 63 -1.09 -11.52 0.01
CA THR A 63 -1.88 -11.52 1.25
C THR A 63 -3.14 -10.68 1.08
N ARG A 64 -4.28 -11.20 1.54
CA ARG A 64 -5.55 -10.47 1.54
C ARG A 64 -5.52 -9.25 2.46
N ASP A 65 -5.01 -9.42 3.67
CA ASP A 65 -5.06 -8.42 4.74
C ASP A 65 -3.86 -7.45 4.70
N GLY A 66 -2.90 -7.71 3.80
CA GLY A 66 -1.66 -6.95 3.65
C GLY A 66 -0.61 -7.32 4.70
N ILE A 67 0.29 -6.37 4.98
CA ILE A 67 1.45 -6.55 5.85
C ILE A 67 1.50 -5.45 6.91
N GLU A 68 1.90 -5.82 8.13
CA GLU A 68 2.31 -4.89 9.17
C GLU A 68 3.79 -4.52 9.00
N LEU A 69 4.07 -3.21 8.97
CA LEU A 69 5.42 -2.69 8.97
C LEU A 69 6.04 -2.81 10.37
N PRO A 70 7.37 -3.03 10.46
CA PRO A 70 8.06 -3.12 11.74
C PRO A 70 7.93 -1.83 12.55
N GLU A 71 8.20 -1.93 13.85
CA GLU A 71 8.22 -0.80 14.80
C GLU A 71 6.89 -0.05 14.93
N GLY A 72 5.78 -0.65 14.50
CA GLY A 72 4.47 -0.02 14.55
C GLY A 72 4.30 1.15 13.59
N LEU A 73 5.08 1.19 12.50
CA LEU A 73 4.96 2.21 11.46
C LEU A 73 3.57 2.21 10.79
N GLY A 74 2.91 1.05 10.74
CA GLY A 74 1.54 0.91 10.23
C GLY A 74 1.34 -0.34 9.39
N PHE A 75 0.25 -0.37 8.62
CA PHE A 75 -0.14 -1.48 7.77
C PHE A 75 -0.25 -1.04 6.33
N VAL A 76 0.19 -1.87 5.39
CA VAL A 76 0.05 -1.68 3.95
C VAL A 76 -0.76 -2.82 3.38
N PHE A 77 -1.85 -2.52 2.66
CA PHE A 77 -2.73 -3.53 2.07
C PHE A 77 -3.38 -3.02 0.79
N ILE A 78 -3.96 -3.94 0.01
CA ILE A 78 -4.71 -3.62 -1.21
C ILE A 78 -6.19 -3.75 -0.90
N GLY A 79 -6.97 -2.72 -1.25
CA GLY A 79 -8.41 -2.71 -1.07
C GLY A 79 -9.15 -2.34 -2.36
N SER A 80 -10.27 -3.00 -2.58
CA SER A 80 -11.22 -2.73 -3.65
C SER A 80 -12.15 -1.60 -3.22
N CYS A 81 -12.10 -0.47 -3.90
CA CYS A 81 -13.04 0.64 -3.70
C CYS A 81 -14.15 0.58 -4.75
N GLY A 82 -15.34 1.05 -4.39
CA GLY A 82 -16.42 1.25 -5.34
C GLY A 82 -16.09 2.25 -6.46
N ASN A 83 -17.04 2.43 -7.36
CA ASN A 83 -16.88 3.27 -8.55
C ASN A 83 -16.35 4.68 -8.21
N VAL A 84 -15.31 5.09 -8.94
CA VAL A 84 -14.77 6.44 -8.84
C VAL A 84 -15.67 7.38 -9.64
N THR A 85 -16.08 8.50 -9.03
CA THR A 85 -16.96 9.51 -9.66
C THR A 85 -16.28 10.22 -10.84
N ARG A 86 -14.94 10.26 -10.85
CA ARG A 86 -14.15 10.89 -11.90
C ARG A 86 -14.00 9.96 -13.12
N ASP A 87 -14.29 10.52 -14.28
CA ASP A 87 -14.07 9.86 -15.56
C ASP A 87 -12.59 9.55 -15.81
N ASN A 88 -12.28 8.28 -16.12
CA ASN A 88 -10.96 7.85 -16.57
C ASN A 88 -10.86 7.99 -18.09
N ILE A 89 -10.24 9.06 -18.59
CA ILE A 89 -10.16 9.38 -20.02
C ILE A 89 -8.97 8.66 -20.67
N ASP A 90 -9.22 7.96 -21.78
CA ASP A 90 -8.18 7.41 -22.66
C ASP A 90 -7.69 8.52 -23.59
N TYR A 91 -6.62 9.21 -23.22
CA TYR A 91 -6.05 10.29 -24.01
C TYR A 91 -5.61 9.83 -25.40
N GLY A 92 -5.05 8.62 -25.52
CA GLY A 92 -4.52 8.12 -26.79
C GLY A 92 -5.63 7.88 -27.81
N LYS A 93 -6.71 7.21 -27.42
CA LYS A 93 -7.88 7.01 -28.28
C LYS A 93 -8.67 8.31 -28.47
N SER A 94 -8.78 9.14 -27.44
CA SER A 94 -9.52 10.41 -27.55
C SER A 94 -8.88 11.37 -28.56
N ILE A 95 -7.54 11.40 -28.66
CA ILE A 95 -6.84 12.19 -29.69
C ILE A 95 -7.13 11.65 -31.09
N LYS A 96 -7.13 10.31 -31.27
CA LYS A 96 -7.40 9.69 -32.58
C LYS A 96 -8.81 9.93 -33.08
N HIS A 97 -9.80 9.93 -32.19
CA HIS A 97 -11.20 10.01 -32.55
C HIS A 97 -11.82 11.41 -32.43
N GLY A 98 -11.15 12.36 -31.77
CA GLY A 98 -11.63 13.74 -31.60
C GLY A 98 -12.70 13.94 -30.51
N PHE A 99 -13.19 12.85 -29.91
CA PHE A 99 -14.14 12.86 -28.79
C PHE A 99 -13.57 12.15 -27.56
N VAL A 100 -14.11 12.49 -26.38
CA VAL A 100 -13.68 11.90 -25.11
C VAL A 100 -14.05 10.41 -25.05
N VAL A 101 -13.04 9.53 -25.10
CA VAL A 101 -13.16 8.09 -24.87
C VAL A 101 -12.80 7.79 -23.42
N LYS A 102 -13.60 6.97 -22.74
CA LYS A 102 -13.40 6.60 -21.34
C LYS A 102 -12.95 5.14 -21.22
N HIS A 103 -12.01 4.86 -20.31
CA HIS A 103 -11.74 3.52 -19.84
C HIS A 103 -12.81 3.10 -18.83
N LYS A 104 -13.41 1.93 -19.06
CA LYS A 104 -14.30 1.27 -18.10
C LYS A 104 -13.61 0.03 -17.54
N ASN A 105 -13.76 -0.20 -16.25
CA ASN A 105 -13.20 -1.36 -15.56
C ASN A 105 -14.18 -2.53 -15.60
N TRP A 106 -14.41 -3.07 -16.80
CA TRP A 106 -15.31 -4.22 -16.97
C TRP A 106 -14.76 -5.49 -16.32
N ASP A 107 -13.45 -5.67 -16.34
CA ASP A 107 -12.77 -6.85 -15.76
C ASP A 107 -12.97 -6.98 -14.24
N THR A 108 -13.27 -5.87 -13.56
CA THR A 108 -13.36 -5.79 -12.09
C THR A 108 -14.72 -5.28 -11.62
N ASP A 109 -15.78 -5.46 -12.42
CA ASP A 109 -17.16 -5.03 -12.11
C ASP A 109 -17.26 -3.55 -11.67
N GLY A 110 -16.40 -2.68 -12.21
CA GLY A 110 -16.32 -1.27 -11.86
C GLY A 110 -15.49 -0.95 -10.60
N TYR A 111 -15.08 -1.94 -9.81
CA TYR A 111 -14.22 -1.72 -8.66
C TYR A 111 -12.84 -1.21 -9.06
N VAL A 112 -12.24 -0.41 -8.17
CA VAL A 112 -10.90 0.16 -8.33
C VAL A 112 -10.02 -0.29 -7.17
N GLY A 113 -8.94 -0.99 -7.50
CA GLY A 113 -7.90 -1.35 -6.54
C GLY A 113 -7.11 -0.12 -6.09
N LYS A 114 -7.02 0.08 -4.78
CA LYS A 114 -6.17 1.11 -4.16
C LYS A 114 -5.21 0.46 -3.18
N ILE A 115 -4.01 1.02 -3.10
CA ILE A 115 -3.03 0.67 -2.08
C ILE A 115 -3.29 1.59 -0.90
N PHE A 116 -3.56 0.99 0.25
CA PHE A 116 -3.81 1.69 1.49
C PHE A 116 -2.60 1.61 2.41
N PHE A 117 -2.40 2.70 3.15
CA PHE A 117 -1.50 2.74 4.29
C PHE A 117 -2.28 3.27 5.49
N SER A 118 -2.17 2.59 6.62
CA SER A 118 -2.80 3.02 7.87
C SER A 118 -1.85 2.85 9.04
N ALA A 119 -1.48 3.96 9.67
CA ALA A 119 -0.71 4.01 10.92
C ALA A 119 -1.60 4.04 12.18
N TYR A 120 -2.94 3.96 12.02
CA TYR A 120 -3.88 4.13 13.12
C TYR A 120 -4.03 2.88 13.99
N TYR A 121 -3.60 1.73 13.47
CA TYR A 121 -3.91 0.42 14.01
C TYR A 121 -2.72 -0.30 14.65
N ALA A 122 -1.51 0.25 14.51
CA ALA A 122 -0.31 -0.30 15.14
C ALA A 122 -0.49 -0.35 16.66
N LYS A 123 -0.06 -1.47 17.27
CA LYS A 123 -0.10 -1.66 18.74
C LYS A 123 0.56 -0.49 19.47
N TYR A 124 1.61 0.07 18.86
CA TYR A 124 2.30 1.27 19.29
C TYR A 124 1.83 2.47 18.46
N LYS A 125 1.16 3.43 19.10
CA LYS A 125 0.71 4.65 18.44
C LYS A 125 1.88 5.61 18.32
N LEU A 126 2.34 5.87 17.10
CA LEU A 126 3.17 7.04 16.83
C LEU A 126 2.40 8.30 17.22
N LYS A 127 2.98 9.15 18.09
CA LYS A 127 2.35 10.39 18.58
C LYS A 127 1.85 11.27 17.43
N GLU A 128 2.62 11.33 16.33
CA GLU A 128 2.35 12.18 15.17
C GLU A 128 2.09 11.37 13.89
N ARG A 129 1.27 10.31 13.99
CA ARG A 129 0.92 9.43 12.86
C ARG A 129 0.33 10.15 11.62
N ALA A 130 -0.24 11.34 11.78
CA ALA A 130 -0.83 12.12 10.69
C ALA A 130 0.21 12.69 9.71
N ILE A 131 1.47 12.80 10.13
CA ILE A 131 2.57 13.32 9.30
C ILE A 131 3.06 12.24 8.30
N TRP A 132 2.76 10.97 8.59
CA TRP A 132 3.23 9.85 7.79
C TRP A 132 2.35 9.65 6.57
N ALA A 133 2.94 9.87 5.39
CA ALA A 133 2.34 9.59 4.10
C ALA A 133 3.10 8.46 3.41
N PHE A 134 2.36 7.52 2.82
CA PHE A 134 2.94 6.43 2.05
C PHE A 134 2.74 6.67 0.55
N THR A 135 3.82 6.53 -0.21
CA THR A 135 3.75 6.54 -1.68
C THR A 135 4.39 5.27 -2.22
N ALA A 136 3.57 4.41 -2.83
CA ALA A 136 4.04 3.20 -3.48
C ALA A 136 5.00 3.49 -4.64
N SER A 137 6.01 2.63 -4.80
CA SER A 137 6.93 2.65 -5.94
C SER A 137 6.20 2.39 -7.27
N ARG A 138 6.83 2.74 -8.38
CA ARG A 138 6.25 2.50 -9.72
C ARG A 138 6.06 1.01 -9.99
N ASP A 139 7.04 0.19 -9.59
CA ASP A 139 7.02 -1.25 -9.82
C ASP A 139 5.91 -1.91 -9.00
N PHE A 140 5.76 -1.50 -7.74
CA PHE A 140 4.64 -1.95 -6.92
C PHE A 140 3.29 -1.61 -7.56
N LYS A 141 3.09 -0.36 -8.03
CA LYS A 141 1.83 0.02 -8.71
C LYS A 141 1.55 -0.79 -9.98
N ARG A 142 2.59 -1.17 -10.73
CA ARG A 142 2.45 -2.01 -11.93
C ARG A 142 2.07 -3.43 -11.56
N ALA A 143 2.74 -4.00 -10.57
CA ALA A 143 2.45 -5.34 -10.08
C ALA A 143 1.03 -5.44 -9.49
N VAL A 144 0.58 -4.44 -8.73
CA VAL A 144 -0.83 -4.36 -8.27
C VAL A 144 -1.79 -4.31 -9.44
N LYS A 145 -1.51 -3.50 -10.47
CA LYS A 145 -2.39 -3.40 -11.64
C LYS A 145 -2.58 -4.75 -12.34
N GLU A 146 -1.54 -5.55 -12.45
CA GLU A 146 -1.58 -6.88 -13.08
C GLU A 146 -2.32 -7.87 -12.17
N SER A 147 -1.85 -8.02 -10.93
CA SER A 147 -2.43 -8.97 -9.96
C SER A 147 -3.89 -8.66 -9.61
N TYR A 148 -4.27 -7.39 -9.54
CA TYR A 148 -5.63 -6.98 -9.20
C TYR A 148 -6.62 -7.38 -10.27
N LYS A 149 -6.27 -7.36 -11.56
CA LYS A 149 -7.20 -7.79 -12.62
C LYS A 149 -7.63 -9.24 -12.44
N GLU A 150 -6.70 -10.10 -12.06
CA GLU A 150 -6.93 -11.53 -11.88
C GLU A 150 -7.62 -11.81 -10.54
N ASN A 151 -7.19 -11.14 -9.48
CA ASN A 151 -7.55 -11.50 -8.10
C ASN A 151 -8.40 -10.43 -7.38
N TRP A 152 -9.10 -9.53 -8.08
CA TRP A 152 -9.78 -8.40 -7.44
C TRP A 152 -10.78 -8.79 -6.33
N LYS A 153 -11.37 -9.99 -6.42
CA LYS A 153 -12.34 -10.54 -5.45
C LYS A 153 -11.70 -11.01 -4.14
N THR A 154 -10.38 -11.27 -4.11
CA THR A 154 -9.69 -11.71 -2.89
C THR A 154 -9.43 -10.55 -1.95
N TYR A 155 -9.26 -9.34 -2.48
CA TYR A 155 -8.97 -8.14 -1.72
C TYR A 155 -10.18 -7.61 -0.94
N LEU A 156 -9.90 -6.93 0.16
CA LEU A 156 -10.90 -6.33 1.02
C LEU A 156 -11.66 -5.22 0.29
N VAL A 157 -12.99 -5.27 0.30
CA VAL A 157 -13.83 -4.17 -0.22
C VAL A 157 -13.91 -3.08 0.84
N VAL A 158 -13.41 -1.89 0.50
CA VAL A 158 -13.43 -0.71 1.35
C VAL A 158 -14.53 0.23 0.85
N GLU A 159 -15.60 0.35 1.64
CA GLU A 159 -16.68 1.29 1.36
C GLU A 159 -16.26 2.72 1.70
N ASN A 160 -16.70 3.70 0.89
CA ASN A 160 -16.36 5.12 1.10
C ASN A 160 -16.92 5.69 2.42
N THR A 161 -17.96 5.07 2.98
CA THR A 161 -18.63 5.49 4.23
C THR A 161 -17.94 4.97 5.48
N THR A 162 -17.12 3.92 5.35
CA THR A 162 -16.57 3.22 6.50
C THR A 162 -15.11 3.59 6.70
N ASP A 163 -14.81 4.12 7.88
CA ASP A 163 -13.42 4.36 8.29
C ASP A 163 -12.63 3.04 8.28
N VAL A 164 -11.54 3.00 7.52
CA VAL A 164 -10.62 1.84 7.42
C VAL A 164 -10.23 1.33 8.80
N VAL A 165 -10.07 2.23 9.78
CA VAL A 165 -9.74 1.87 11.17
C VAL A 165 -10.83 1.02 11.82
N LYS A 166 -12.10 1.31 11.56
CA LYS A 166 -13.23 0.54 12.11
C LYS A 166 -13.31 -0.86 11.50
N MET A 167 -12.98 -1.02 10.21
CA MET A 167 -12.95 -2.33 9.57
C MET A 167 -11.93 -3.27 10.23
N TYR A 168 -10.70 -2.79 10.45
CA TYR A 168 -9.65 -3.57 11.12
C TYR A 168 -10.01 -3.93 12.56
N ARG A 169 -10.62 -3.01 13.33
CA ARG A 169 -11.10 -3.29 14.70
C ARG A 169 -12.10 -4.44 14.73
N LYS A 170 -13.08 -4.43 13.82
CA LYS A 170 -14.11 -5.47 13.74
C LYS A 170 -13.49 -6.83 13.38
N GLN A 171 -12.57 -6.85 12.42
CA GLN A 171 -11.94 -8.09 11.97
C GLN A 171 -11.04 -8.69 13.07
N ARG A 172 -10.15 -7.91 13.70
CA ARG A 172 -9.29 -8.42 14.77
C ARG A 172 -10.05 -8.80 16.03
N SER A 173 -11.15 -8.12 16.34
CA SER A 173 -12.03 -8.55 17.42
C SER A 173 -12.57 -9.95 17.14
N LYS A 174 -13.04 -10.22 15.91
CA LYS A 174 -13.46 -11.57 15.50
C LYS A 174 -12.31 -12.57 15.58
N ASP A 175 -11.12 -12.21 15.10
CA ASP A 175 -9.96 -13.10 15.11
C ASP A 175 -9.48 -13.39 16.54
N TYR A 176 -9.49 -12.39 17.42
CA TYR A 176 -9.25 -12.55 18.86
C TYR A 176 -10.26 -13.50 19.49
N PHE A 177 -11.56 -13.31 19.22
CA PHE A 177 -12.59 -14.22 19.75
C PHE A 177 -12.47 -15.64 19.18
N LYS A 178 -12.07 -15.81 17.93
CA LYS A 178 -11.78 -17.14 17.37
C LYS A 178 -10.61 -17.81 18.08
N VAL A 179 -9.50 -17.09 18.28
CA VAL A 179 -8.33 -17.60 19.01
C VAL A 179 -8.69 -17.92 20.45
N LYS A 180 -9.40 -17.02 21.14
CA LYS A 180 -9.89 -17.24 22.50
C LYS A 180 -10.79 -18.47 22.57
N ASN A 181 -11.77 -18.61 21.67
CA ASN A 181 -12.68 -19.76 21.65
C ASN A 181 -11.97 -21.09 21.33
N VAL A 182 -10.82 -21.05 20.65
CA VAL A 182 -9.98 -22.25 20.41
C VAL A 182 -9.15 -22.58 21.65
N LEU A 183 -8.66 -21.56 22.39
CA LEU A 183 -7.96 -21.73 23.65
C LEU A 183 -8.90 -22.22 24.77
N ASP A 184 -10.09 -21.62 24.89
CA ASP A 184 -11.14 -22.02 25.85
C ASP A 184 -11.72 -23.41 25.55
N LYS A 185 -11.50 -23.96 24.33
CA LYS A 185 -11.90 -25.33 23.94
C LYS A 185 -10.82 -26.38 24.17
N LYS A 186 -9.60 -25.99 24.56
CA LYS A 186 -8.58 -26.94 25.02
C LYS A 186 -8.70 -27.03 26.53
N ASP A 187 -9.28 -28.13 26.99
CA ASP A 187 -9.24 -28.70 28.35
C ASP A 187 -8.29 -28.01 29.33
N TYR A 188 -8.69 -26.86 29.87
CA TYR A 188 -7.98 -26.19 30.96
C TYR A 188 -8.84 -26.33 32.21
N ASN A 189 -8.57 -27.37 32.99
CA ASN A 189 -9.17 -27.60 34.30
C ASN A 189 -8.12 -27.21 35.37
N ASP A 190 -8.25 -26.02 35.96
CA ASP A 190 -7.34 -25.48 37.00
C ASP A 190 -7.28 -26.35 38.28
N PHE A 191 -8.07 -27.43 38.37
CA PHE A 191 -8.21 -28.31 39.54
C PHE A 191 -7.62 -29.72 39.36
N GLU A 192 -6.99 -30.03 38.22
CA GLU A 192 -6.28 -31.29 37.97
C GLU A 192 -4.76 -31.09 37.98
N MET A 193 -4.23 -30.59 39.09
CA MET A 193 -2.79 -30.60 39.39
C MET A 193 -2.55 -31.65 40.48
N ASP A 194 -2.18 -32.86 40.09
CA ASP A 194 -1.50 -33.82 40.98
C ASP A 194 -0.06 -33.35 41.27
#